data_AF-A0A0G4KHJ5-F1
#
_entry.id   AF-A0A0G4KHJ5-F1
#
_cell.length_a   1.000
_cell.length_b   1.000
_cell.length_c   1.000
_cell.angle_alpha   90.00
_cell.angle_beta   90.00
_cell.angle_gamma   90.00
#
_symmetry.space_group_name_H-M   'P 1'
#
loop_
_entity.id
_entity.type
_entity.pdbx_description
1 polymer ?
#
loop_
_entity_poly.entity_id
_entity_poly.type
_entity_poly.pdbx_seq_one_letter_code
_entity_poly.pdbx_strand_id
1 'polypeptide(L)'
;MSHLFGRQVIRTNDREYMEVIVRNSQSVIFLPRLPKAAERILVSHNRDTLNLFKDYVTSYASQHLSGSPDNVLPFTKTTVGAHEPTKAQVPFDRTPSPSIRSTFAALSGHTDESLSSVHDLCSTVRAGVFLEEATIPHVPVYPIDSDERLNAYIYDFFKHGDLVALTRDNRIKGGDVWFFLKDFSVVLATIVTSLTNYMRADADAEELGELDEGVAEDE
;
A
#
# COMPACT_ATOMS: atom_id res chain seq x y z
N MET A 1 15.72 2.32 -2.70
CA MET A 1 15.20 0.96 -2.90
C MET A 1 14.49 0.41 -1.68
N SER A 2 15.06 0.50 -0.47
CA SER A 2 14.43 0.00 0.77
C SER A 2 13.11 0.67 1.16
N HIS A 3 12.79 1.83 0.55
CA HIS A 3 11.48 2.47 0.67
C HIS A 3 10.37 1.71 -0.08
N LEU A 4 10.73 0.99 -1.15
CA LEU A 4 9.80 0.30 -2.04
C LEU A 4 9.86 -1.22 -1.88
N PHE A 5 11.07 -1.78 -1.73
CA PHE A 5 11.31 -3.22 -1.71
C PHE A 5 12.01 -3.65 -0.42
N GLY A 6 11.78 -4.91 -0.01
CA GLY A 6 12.43 -5.49 1.16
C GLY A 6 12.19 -4.70 2.45
N ARG A 7 11.04 -4.04 2.57
CA ARG A 7 10.69 -3.16 3.69
C ARG A 7 10.66 -3.96 4.99
N GLN A 8 11.34 -3.46 6.01
CA GLN A 8 11.36 -4.02 7.36
C GLN A 8 11.08 -2.88 8.34
N VAL A 9 10.09 -3.04 9.22
CA VAL A 9 9.75 -2.04 10.23
C VAL A 9 10.67 -2.21 11.44
N ILE A 10 11.21 -1.11 11.95
CA ILE A 10 11.95 -1.10 13.22
C ILE A 10 11.01 -0.71 14.35
N ARG A 11 10.95 -1.57 15.37
CA ARG A 11 10.30 -1.24 16.64
C ARG A 11 11.20 -0.33 17.47
N THR A 12 10.70 0.87 17.80
CA THR A 12 11.45 1.89 18.54
C THR A 12 11.19 1.90 20.06
N ASN A 13 10.46 0.91 20.58
CA ASN A 13 10.05 0.88 22.00
C ASN A 13 11.17 0.46 22.96
N ASP A 14 12.32 0.04 22.44
CA ASP A 14 13.46 -0.41 23.23
C ASP A 14 14.41 0.76 23.49
N ARG A 15 14.41 1.27 24.73
CA ARG A 15 15.20 2.45 25.09
C ARG A 15 16.71 2.16 25.14
N GLU A 16 17.11 0.97 25.59
CA GLU A 16 18.51 0.57 25.66
C GLU A 16 19.12 0.48 24.25
N TYR A 17 18.36 -0.08 23.31
CA TYR A 17 18.72 -0.09 21.90
C TYR A 17 19.01 1.31 21.35
N MET A 18 18.09 2.25 21.62
CA MET A 18 18.18 3.62 21.13
C MET A 18 19.36 4.39 21.74
N GLU A 19 19.64 4.18 23.04
CA GLU A 19 20.70 4.91 23.74
C GLU A 19 22.09 4.33 23.52
N VAL A 20 22.21 3.00 23.45
CA VAL A 20 23.51 2.30 23.42
C VAL A 20 23.92 1.91 22.01
N ILE A 21 23.03 1.26 21.25
CA ILE A 21 23.38 0.70 19.95
C ILE A 21 23.30 1.77 18.86
N VAL A 22 22.16 2.48 18.77
CA VAL A 22 21.97 3.50 17.72
C VAL A 22 22.98 4.63 17.84
N ARG A 23 23.27 5.10 19.06
CA ARG A 23 24.14 6.26 19.27
C ARG A 23 25.62 5.98 18.97
N ASN A 24 26.07 4.75 19.20
CA ASN A 24 27.48 4.37 19.06
C ASN A 24 27.77 3.62 17.75
N SER A 25 26.74 3.28 16.98
CA SER A 25 26.90 2.56 15.73
C SER A 25 27.36 3.48 14.60
N GLN A 26 28.21 2.93 13.72
CA GLN A 26 28.57 3.55 12.44
C GLN A 26 27.60 3.17 11.31
N SER A 27 26.70 2.22 11.56
CA SER A 27 25.67 1.78 10.62
C SER A 27 24.52 2.76 10.50
N VAL A 28 23.92 2.80 9.32
CA VAL A 28 22.67 3.50 9.06
C VAL A 28 21.51 2.56 9.38
N ILE A 29 21.04 2.63 10.61
CA ILE A 29 19.96 1.76 11.13
C ILE A 29 18.59 2.21 10.63
N PHE A 30 18.29 3.51 10.74
CA PHE A 30 17.03 4.08 10.31
C PHE A 30 17.12 4.53 8.87
N LEU A 31 16.15 4.12 8.07
CA LEU A 31 16.08 4.56 6.68
C LEU A 31 15.90 6.08 6.63
N PRO A 32 16.80 6.82 5.95
CA PRO A 32 16.66 8.27 5.78
C PRO A 32 15.34 8.62 5.11
N ARG A 33 14.90 9.88 5.25
CA ARG A 33 13.67 10.34 4.60
C ARG A 33 13.80 10.25 3.07
N LEU A 34 12.72 9.86 2.43
CA LEU A 34 12.64 9.78 0.98
C LEU A 34 12.92 11.18 0.36
N PRO A 35 13.67 11.28 -0.75
CA PRO A 35 13.87 12.54 -1.42
C PRO A 35 12.54 13.22 -1.78
N LYS A 36 12.43 14.53 -1.55
CA LYS A 36 11.16 15.28 -1.68
C LYS A 36 10.45 15.07 -3.01
N ALA A 37 11.18 14.91 -4.11
CA ALA A 37 10.59 14.66 -5.42
C ALA A 37 9.89 13.29 -5.47
N ALA A 38 10.58 12.22 -5.06
CA ALA A 38 10.04 10.87 -5.00
C ALA A 38 8.91 10.75 -3.96
N GLU A 39 9.03 11.45 -2.82
CA GLU A 39 7.99 11.52 -1.80
C GLU A 39 6.67 12.08 -2.36
N ARG A 40 6.73 13.20 -3.08
CA ARG A 40 5.53 13.79 -3.70
C ARG A 40 4.88 12.85 -4.73
N ILE A 41 5.69 12.18 -5.55
CA ILE A 41 5.19 11.24 -6.55
C ILE A 41 4.46 10.09 -5.87
N LEU A 42 5.08 9.48 -4.86
CA LEU A 42 4.52 8.31 -4.18
C LEU A 42 3.27 8.65 -3.37
N VAL A 43 3.24 9.81 -2.70
CA VAL A 43 2.05 10.29 -1.99
C VAL A 43 0.90 10.59 -2.96
N SER A 44 1.19 11.21 -4.12
CA SER A 44 0.16 11.40 -5.15
C SER A 44 -0.37 10.06 -5.64
N HIS A 45 0.52 9.13 -5.98
CA HIS A 45 0.16 7.78 -6.42
C HIS A 45 -0.72 7.05 -5.41
N ASN A 46 -0.37 7.10 -4.12
CA ASN A 46 -1.17 6.48 -3.05
C ASN A 46 -2.57 7.09 -2.95
N ARG A 47 -2.67 8.42 -3.05
CA ARG A 47 -3.95 9.13 -3.05
C ARG A 47 -4.80 8.79 -4.27
N ASP A 48 -4.18 8.76 -5.45
CA ASP A 48 -4.86 8.48 -6.72
C ASP A 48 -5.34 7.02 -6.74
N THR A 49 -4.53 6.10 -6.20
CA THR A 49 -4.91 4.70 -5.96
C THR A 49 -6.10 4.59 -5.01
N LEU A 50 -6.09 5.30 -3.88
CA LEU A 50 -7.21 5.29 -2.94
C LEU A 50 -8.51 5.79 -3.61
N ASN A 51 -8.44 6.88 -4.37
CA ASN A 51 -9.58 7.44 -5.08
C ASN A 51 -10.12 6.46 -6.12
N LEU A 52 -9.25 5.84 -6.92
CA LEU A 52 -9.64 4.83 -7.90
C LEU A 52 -10.40 3.66 -7.25
N PHE A 53 -9.90 3.16 -6.11
CA PHE A 53 -10.54 2.07 -5.40
C PHE A 53 -11.86 2.50 -4.74
N LYS A 54 -11.98 3.73 -4.25
CA LYS A 54 -13.27 4.29 -3.80
C LYS A 54 -14.29 4.34 -4.94
N ASP A 55 -13.88 4.84 -6.10
CA ASP A 55 -14.75 4.93 -7.28
C ASP A 55 -15.17 3.55 -7.78
N TYR A 56 -14.25 2.58 -7.78
CA TYR A 56 -14.54 1.18 -8.08
C TYR A 56 -15.60 0.61 -7.13
N VAL A 57 -15.40 0.74 -5.81
CA VAL A 57 -16.36 0.21 -4.82
C VAL A 57 -17.71 0.88 -4.95
N THR A 58 -17.74 2.20 -5.14
CA THR A 58 -18.98 2.97 -5.32
C THR A 58 -19.74 2.50 -6.56
N SER A 59 -19.03 2.35 -7.68
CA SER A 59 -19.60 1.88 -8.95
C SER A 59 -20.10 0.45 -8.83
N TYR A 60 -19.32 -0.44 -8.19
CA TYR A 60 -19.71 -1.82 -7.99
C TYR A 60 -20.94 -1.94 -7.07
N ALA A 61 -20.95 -1.21 -5.95
CA ALA A 61 -22.05 -1.24 -4.98
C ALA A 61 -23.35 -0.69 -5.58
N SER A 62 -23.28 0.41 -6.33
CA SER A 62 -24.46 0.97 -7.00
C SER A 62 -25.06 0.03 -8.05
N GLN A 63 -24.22 -0.68 -8.80
CA GLN A 63 -24.66 -1.58 -9.86
C GLN A 63 -25.14 -2.95 -9.35
N HIS A 64 -24.44 -3.53 -8.37
CA HIS A 64 -24.64 -4.93 -7.96
C HIS A 64 -25.28 -5.09 -6.59
N LEU A 65 -25.26 -4.07 -5.73
CA LEU A 65 -25.73 -4.14 -4.34
C LEU A 65 -26.88 -3.19 -4.01
N SER A 66 -27.48 -2.55 -5.01
CA SER A 66 -28.64 -1.67 -4.86
C SER A 66 -29.88 -2.38 -4.27
N GLY A 67 -30.06 -3.68 -4.58
CA GLY A 67 -31.12 -4.52 -4.03
C GLY A 67 -30.76 -5.29 -2.76
N SER A 68 -29.51 -5.20 -2.28
CA SER A 68 -29.03 -5.95 -1.12
C SER A 68 -28.75 -4.98 0.03
N PRO A 69 -29.64 -4.87 1.04
CA PRO A 69 -29.37 -4.01 2.19
C PRO A 69 -28.17 -4.53 3.00
N ASP A 70 -27.34 -3.62 3.51
CA ASP A 70 -26.24 -3.97 4.42
C ASP A 70 -26.75 -4.03 5.86
N ASN A 71 -27.61 -5.02 6.12
CA ASN A 71 -28.33 -5.15 7.40
C ASN A 71 -28.18 -6.53 8.04
N VAL A 72 -27.23 -7.34 7.59
CA VAL A 72 -26.97 -8.68 8.13
C VAL A 72 -25.60 -8.71 8.79
N LEU A 73 -25.55 -9.14 10.05
CA LEU A 73 -24.29 -9.22 10.79
C LEU A 73 -23.35 -10.29 10.18
N PRO A 74 -22.05 -9.98 9.99
CA PRO A 74 -21.14 -10.83 9.23
C PRO A 74 -20.89 -12.19 9.87
N PHE A 75 -20.87 -12.28 11.21
CA PHE A 75 -20.59 -13.53 11.93
C PHE A 75 -21.86 -14.30 12.29
N THR A 76 -22.85 -13.65 12.90
CA THR A 76 -24.07 -14.33 13.38
C THR A 76 -25.12 -14.53 12.30
N LYS A 77 -24.97 -13.86 11.14
CA LYS A 77 -25.94 -13.84 10.04
C LYS A 77 -27.33 -13.36 10.48
N THR A 78 -27.40 -12.61 11.58
CA THR A 78 -28.65 -12.05 12.09
C THR A 78 -28.98 -10.78 11.32
N THR A 79 -30.21 -10.70 10.79
CA THR A 79 -30.74 -9.48 10.16
C THR A 79 -31.11 -8.47 11.24
N VAL A 80 -30.64 -7.24 11.07
CA VAL A 80 -30.87 -6.10 11.97
C VAL A 80 -31.76 -5.09 11.25
N GLY A 81 -32.73 -4.53 11.95
CA GLY A 81 -33.70 -3.59 11.41
C GLY A 81 -35.14 -4.01 11.69
N ALA A 82 -36.07 -3.08 11.55
CA ALA A 82 -37.47 -3.35 11.82
C ALA A 82 -38.10 -4.14 10.66
N HIS A 83 -38.74 -5.27 10.97
CA HIS A 83 -39.54 -6.03 10.01
C HIS A 83 -40.84 -5.31 9.61
N GLU A 84 -41.30 -4.36 10.43
CA GLU A 84 -42.48 -3.52 10.18
C GLU A 84 -42.19 -2.05 10.54
N PRO A 85 -42.79 -1.08 9.84
CA PRO A 85 -42.60 0.33 10.14
C PRO A 85 -43.24 0.68 11.49
N THR A 86 -42.46 0.66 12.56
CA THR A 86 -42.91 1.10 13.89
C THR A 86 -43.17 2.61 13.89
N LYS A 87 -44.36 3.03 14.33
CA LYS A 87 -44.84 4.43 14.37
C LYS A 87 -44.02 5.39 15.27
N ALA A 88 -43.01 4.89 15.96
CA ALA A 88 -42.10 5.70 16.78
C ALA A 88 -40.85 6.07 15.97
N GLN A 89 -41.00 6.97 15.00
CA GLN A 89 -39.85 7.62 14.40
C GLN A 89 -39.36 8.69 15.38
N VAL A 90 -38.41 8.31 16.23
CA VAL A 90 -37.56 9.31 16.90
C VAL A 90 -36.82 10.04 15.79
N PRO A 91 -36.88 11.38 15.70
CA PRO A 91 -36.13 12.14 14.70
C PRO A 91 -34.67 12.16 15.16
N PHE A 92 -34.00 11.04 14.98
CA PHE A 92 -32.54 11.02 14.98
C PHE A 92 -32.13 11.55 13.61
N ASP A 93 -31.26 12.56 13.58
CA ASP A 93 -30.61 13.00 12.34
C ASP A 93 -29.98 11.77 11.70
N ARG A 94 -30.65 11.24 10.67
CA ARG A 94 -30.20 10.04 9.99
C ARG A 94 -28.92 10.43 9.27
N THR A 95 -27.80 9.88 9.72
CA THR A 95 -26.59 9.87 8.92
C THR A 95 -26.93 9.30 7.54
N PRO A 96 -26.42 9.89 6.46
CA PRO A 96 -26.62 9.34 5.12
C PRO A 96 -26.22 7.87 5.14
N SER A 97 -27.04 7.00 4.54
CA SER A 97 -26.68 5.59 4.46
C SER A 97 -25.38 5.46 3.65
N PRO A 98 -24.32 4.85 4.21
CA PRO A 98 -23.05 4.73 3.51
C PRO A 98 -23.24 3.84 2.28
N SER A 99 -22.55 4.21 1.20
CA SER A 99 -22.54 3.49 -0.07
C SER A 99 -21.34 2.56 -0.17
N ILE A 100 -20.19 2.99 0.38
CA ILE A 100 -18.91 2.26 0.36
C ILE A 100 -18.74 1.46 1.66
N ARG A 101 -18.83 2.14 2.80
CA ARG A 101 -18.61 1.50 4.11
C ARG A 101 -19.81 0.66 4.53
N SER A 102 -19.55 -0.31 5.40
CA SER A 102 -20.61 -1.02 6.08
C SER A 102 -21.41 -0.07 6.96
N THR A 103 -22.73 -0.27 6.98
CA THR A 103 -23.64 0.41 7.91
C THR A 103 -23.23 0.16 9.36
N PHE A 104 -22.69 -1.03 9.68
CA PHE A 104 -22.19 -1.34 11.01
C PHE A 104 -20.94 -0.55 11.39
N ALA A 105 -20.01 -0.34 10.44
CA ALA A 105 -18.83 0.49 10.65
C ALA A 105 -19.21 1.98 10.80
N ALA A 106 -20.23 2.44 10.07
CA ALA A 106 -20.74 3.80 10.14
C ALA A 106 -21.40 4.14 11.49
N LEU A 107 -21.85 3.16 12.27
CA LEU A 107 -22.38 3.39 13.63
C LEU A 107 -21.36 4.01 14.58
N SER A 108 -20.07 3.86 14.30
CA SER A 108 -19.00 4.50 15.08
C SER A 108 -18.75 5.96 14.69
N GLY A 109 -19.57 6.55 13.80
CA GLY A 109 -19.44 7.93 13.35
C GLY A 109 -18.54 8.13 12.13
N HIS A 110 -18.11 7.04 11.49
CA HIS A 110 -17.33 7.09 10.24
C HIS A 110 -18.26 7.24 9.03
N THR A 111 -17.85 8.06 8.07
CA THR A 111 -18.59 8.26 6.82
C THR A 111 -17.74 7.86 5.61
N ASP A 112 -18.36 7.77 4.44
CA ASP A 112 -17.62 7.47 3.20
C ASP A 112 -16.60 8.59 2.90
N GLU A 113 -16.91 9.85 3.25
CA GLU A 113 -15.99 10.99 3.10
C GLU A 113 -14.78 10.90 4.04
N SER A 114 -14.94 10.26 5.21
CA SER A 114 -13.86 10.13 6.19
C SER A 114 -12.85 9.02 5.87
N LEU A 115 -12.99 8.32 4.73
CA LEU A 115 -12.05 7.29 4.27
C LEU A 115 -10.69 7.93 3.90
N SER A 116 -9.66 7.66 4.69
CA SER A 116 -8.35 8.30 4.54
C SER A 116 -7.22 7.37 4.09
N SER A 117 -7.40 6.05 4.18
CA SER A 117 -6.37 5.08 3.80
C SER A 117 -6.95 3.85 3.10
N VAL A 118 -6.09 3.13 2.39
CA VAL A 118 -6.43 1.86 1.75
C VAL A 118 -6.82 0.80 2.79
N HIS A 119 -6.11 0.77 3.92
CA HIS A 119 -6.42 -0.12 5.03
C HIS A 119 -7.82 0.13 5.60
N ASP A 120 -8.16 1.41 5.81
CA ASP A 120 -9.48 1.83 6.28
C ASP A 120 -10.59 1.45 5.27
N LEU A 121 -10.34 1.62 3.98
CA LEU A 121 -11.25 1.16 2.92
C LEU A 121 -11.47 -0.35 2.98
N CYS A 122 -10.41 -1.16 3.00
CA CYS A 122 -10.53 -2.62 2.95
C CYS A 122 -11.16 -3.20 4.22
N SER A 123 -10.87 -2.64 5.39
CA SER A 123 -11.37 -3.13 6.68
C SER A 123 -12.81 -2.74 6.98
N THR A 124 -13.33 -1.68 6.35
CA THR A 124 -14.67 -1.14 6.66
C THR A 124 -15.65 -1.19 5.50
N VAL A 125 -15.24 -1.73 4.34
CA VAL A 125 -16.11 -1.88 3.18
C VAL A 125 -17.35 -2.71 3.52
N ARG A 126 -18.50 -2.36 2.92
CA ARG A 126 -19.76 -3.08 3.11
C ARG A 126 -19.69 -4.55 2.67
N ALA A 127 -20.55 -5.37 3.26
CA ALA A 127 -20.68 -6.75 2.83
C ALA A 127 -21.11 -6.84 1.35
N GLY A 128 -20.56 -7.83 0.64
CA GLY A 128 -20.77 -8.03 -0.80
C GLY A 128 -19.68 -7.44 -1.68
N VAL A 129 -18.74 -6.69 -1.11
CA VAL A 129 -17.51 -6.23 -1.79
C VAL A 129 -16.31 -6.90 -1.12
N PHE A 130 -15.45 -7.53 -1.91
CA PHE A 130 -14.22 -8.14 -1.42
C PHE A 130 -13.03 -7.38 -1.99
N LEU A 131 -12.19 -6.85 -1.10
CA LEU A 131 -10.95 -6.17 -1.44
C LEU A 131 -9.80 -6.85 -0.70
N GLU A 132 -8.76 -7.21 -1.43
CA GLU A 132 -7.54 -7.76 -0.87
C GLU A 132 -6.46 -6.67 -0.81
N GLU A 133 -6.13 -6.20 0.39
CA GLU A 133 -5.21 -5.06 0.59
C GLU A 133 -3.85 -5.32 -0.05
N ALA A 134 -3.36 -6.57 -0.02
CA ALA A 134 -2.08 -6.97 -0.61
C ALA A 134 -2.03 -6.83 -2.15
N THR A 135 -3.19 -6.73 -2.83
CA THR A 135 -3.28 -6.54 -4.28
C THR A 135 -3.37 -5.08 -4.70
N ILE A 136 -3.59 -4.17 -3.74
CA ILE A 136 -3.74 -2.75 -4.01
C ILE A 136 -2.34 -2.12 -4.10
N PRO A 137 -2.00 -1.44 -5.21
CA PRO A 137 -0.66 -0.88 -5.42
C PRO A 137 -0.44 0.38 -4.56
N HIS A 138 -0.30 0.19 -3.26
CA HIS A 138 -0.16 1.23 -2.25
C HIS A 138 1.12 1.02 -1.43
N VAL A 139 1.93 2.07 -1.27
CA VAL A 139 3.19 2.01 -0.52
C VAL A 139 3.24 3.12 0.53
N PRO A 140 2.97 2.82 1.82
CA PRO A 140 2.96 3.83 2.88
C PRO A 140 4.29 4.60 2.99
N VAL A 141 4.21 5.92 3.03
CA VAL A 141 5.37 6.82 3.13
C VAL A 141 5.52 7.38 4.53
N TYR A 142 6.66 7.14 5.19
CA TYR A 142 7.00 7.78 6.46
C TYR A 142 7.47 9.24 6.28
N PRO A 143 7.01 10.22 7.07
CA PRO A 143 6.02 10.15 8.16
C PRO A 143 4.61 10.62 7.72
N ILE A 144 4.26 10.48 6.46
CA ILE A 144 3.06 11.09 5.86
C ILE A 144 1.86 10.15 5.99
N ASP A 145 1.99 8.93 5.48
CA ASP A 145 0.93 7.91 5.51
C ASP A 145 1.08 6.94 6.69
N SER A 146 2.25 6.92 7.33
CA SER A 146 2.59 5.99 8.41
C SER A 146 3.61 6.57 9.36
N ASP A 147 3.44 6.30 10.65
CA ASP A 147 4.41 6.64 11.72
C ASP A 147 5.52 5.59 11.86
N GLU A 148 5.46 4.49 11.11
CA GLU A 148 6.41 3.39 11.21
C GLU A 148 7.75 3.74 10.56
N ARG A 149 8.82 3.64 11.35
CA ARG A 149 10.18 3.81 10.83
C ARG A 149 10.67 2.53 10.18
N LEU A 150 11.29 2.70 9.01
CA LEU A 150 11.85 1.59 8.25
C LEU A 150 13.32 1.35 8.59
N ASN A 151 13.71 0.09 8.49
CA ASN A 151 15.07 -0.39 8.63
C ASN A 151 15.88 -0.09 7.37
N ALA A 152 17.09 0.45 7.54
CA ALA A 152 17.99 0.74 6.43
C ALA A 152 18.94 -0.41 6.08
N TYR A 153 18.77 -1.63 6.61
CA TYR A 153 19.70 -2.74 6.41
C TYR A 153 20.22 -2.95 4.98
N ILE A 154 19.39 -2.81 3.93
CA ILE A 154 19.83 -2.88 2.53
C ILE A 154 20.77 -1.70 2.23
N TYR A 155 20.35 -0.49 2.57
CA TYR A 155 21.15 0.72 2.36
C TYR A 155 22.49 0.64 3.12
N ASP A 156 22.45 0.16 4.36
CA ASP A 156 23.60 -0.06 5.21
C ASP A 156 24.56 -1.10 4.63
N PHE A 157 24.02 -2.24 4.18
CA PHE A 157 24.77 -3.30 3.52
C PHE A 157 25.49 -2.82 2.26
N PHE A 158 24.82 -2.09 1.36
CA PHE A 158 25.45 -1.59 0.15
C PHE A 158 26.48 -0.49 0.40
N LYS A 159 26.38 0.20 1.53
CA LYS A 159 27.33 1.24 1.93
C LYS A 159 28.57 0.67 2.63
N HIS A 160 28.41 -0.35 3.46
CA HIS A 160 29.45 -0.83 4.39
C HIS A 160 29.86 -2.29 4.19
N GLY A 161 28.99 -3.15 3.66
CA GLY A 161 29.25 -4.58 3.42
C GLY A 161 29.34 -5.45 4.68
N ASP A 162 29.02 -4.92 5.87
CA ASP A 162 29.23 -5.60 7.14
C ASP A 162 27.98 -6.38 7.61
N LEU A 163 28.04 -7.71 7.50
CA LEU A 163 26.98 -8.62 7.94
C LEU A 163 26.81 -8.68 9.46
N VAL A 164 27.89 -8.45 10.22
CA VAL A 164 27.86 -8.44 11.68
C VAL A 164 27.10 -7.21 12.16
N ALA A 165 27.32 -6.07 11.50
CA ALA A 165 26.57 -4.84 11.77
C ALA A 165 25.08 -4.97 11.43
N LEU A 166 24.70 -5.70 10.38
CA LEU A 166 23.28 -5.99 10.11
C LEU A 166 22.62 -6.78 11.24
N THR A 167 23.34 -7.74 11.81
CA THR A 167 22.82 -8.57 12.90
C THR A 167 22.73 -7.80 14.21
N ARG A 168 23.80 -7.07 14.56
CA ARG A 168 23.93 -6.34 15.82
C ARG A 168 23.10 -5.05 15.84
N ASP A 169 23.25 -4.24 14.80
CA ASP A 169 22.76 -2.85 14.79
C ASP A 169 21.39 -2.74 14.11
N ASN A 170 21.20 -3.43 12.99
CA ASN A 170 19.92 -3.45 12.27
C ASN A 170 18.94 -4.52 12.81
N ARG A 171 19.32 -5.27 13.86
CA ARG A 171 18.49 -6.27 14.55
C ARG A 171 17.89 -7.35 13.65
N ILE A 172 18.59 -7.71 12.59
CA ILE A 172 18.22 -8.84 11.75
C ILE A 172 18.77 -10.11 12.38
N LYS A 173 17.97 -11.19 12.47
CA LYS A 173 18.49 -12.46 12.96
C LYS A 173 19.57 -12.96 12.01
N GLY A 174 20.71 -13.42 12.53
CA GLY A 174 21.85 -13.82 11.70
C GLY A 174 21.50 -14.86 10.61
N GLY A 175 20.59 -15.79 10.91
CA GLY A 175 20.08 -16.77 9.94
C GLY A 175 19.25 -16.15 8.81
N ASP A 176 18.62 -15.00 9.05
CA ASP A 176 17.71 -14.32 8.12
C ASP A 176 18.44 -13.33 7.21
N VAL A 177 19.64 -12.86 7.61
CA VAL A 177 20.43 -11.87 6.84
C VAL A 177 20.65 -12.33 5.41
N TRP A 178 21.09 -13.58 5.22
CA TRP A 178 21.32 -14.13 3.89
C TRP A 178 20.04 -14.19 3.07
N PHE A 179 18.92 -14.60 3.67
CA PHE A 179 17.63 -14.69 2.96
C PHE A 179 17.15 -13.32 2.50
N PHE A 180 17.22 -12.28 3.35
CA PHE A 180 16.80 -10.94 2.96
C PHE A 180 17.67 -10.35 1.86
N LEU A 181 19.00 -10.53 1.93
CA LEU A 181 19.91 -10.06 0.89
C LEU A 181 19.71 -10.85 -0.41
N LYS A 182 19.48 -12.16 -0.32
CA LYS A 182 19.21 -13.02 -1.47
C LYS A 182 17.89 -12.64 -2.14
N ASP A 183 16.82 -12.44 -1.38
CA ASP A 183 15.52 -12.01 -1.89
C ASP A 183 15.63 -10.66 -2.62
N PHE A 184 16.31 -9.68 -2.00
CA PHE A 184 16.56 -8.39 -2.63
C PHE A 184 17.39 -8.50 -3.92
N SER A 185 18.34 -9.44 -3.99
CA SER A 185 19.09 -9.67 -5.24
C SER A 185 18.20 -10.16 -6.39
N VAL A 186 17.18 -10.96 -6.09
CA VAL A 186 16.19 -11.42 -7.08
C VAL A 186 15.33 -10.25 -7.52
N VAL A 187 14.89 -9.41 -6.59
CA VAL A 187 14.15 -8.17 -6.92
C VAL A 187 14.95 -7.28 -7.87
N LEU A 188 16.24 -7.05 -7.60
CA LEU A 188 17.10 -6.27 -8.49
C LEU A 188 17.24 -6.90 -9.87
N ALA A 189 17.44 -8.22 -9.95
CA ALA A 189 17.52 -8.93 -11.22
C ALA A 189 16.23 -8.78 -12.03
N THR A 190 15.06 -8.88 -11.38
CA THR A 190 13.76 -8.66 -12.01
C THR A 190 13.62 -7.23 -12.53
N ILE A 191 13.98 -6.22 -11.73
CA ILE A 191 13.91 -4.82 -12.15
C ILE A 191 14.79 -4.56 -13.37
N VAL A 192 16.05 -5.03 -13.32
CA VAL A 192 16.98 -4.89 -14.45
C VAL A 192 16.43 -5.59 -15.69
N THR A 193 15.88 -6.80 -15.54
CA THR A 193 15.32 -7.57 -16.66
C THR A 193 14.10 -6.85 -17.26
N SER A 194 13.17 -6.40 -16.44
CA SER A 194 11.97 -5.69 -16.88
C SER A 194 12.31 -4.38 -17.60
N LEU A 195 13.23 -3.59 -17.06
CA LEU A 195 13.69 -2.35 -17.70
C LEU A 195 14.44 -2.62 -19.00
N THR A 196 15.32 -3.64 -19.02
CA THR A 196 16.04 -4.03 -20.24
C THR A 196 15.07 -4.45 -21.34
N ASN A 197 14.07 -5.25 -21.01
CA ASN A 197 13.06 -5.70 -21.97
C ASN A 197 12.19 -4.54 -22.46
N TYR A 198 11.81 -3.63 -21.55
CA TYR A 198 11.06 -2.43 -21.92
C TYR A 198 11.84 -1.56 -22.91
N MET A 199 13.12 -1.30 -22.64
CA MET A 199 13.97 -0.49 -23.52
C MET A 199 14.25 -1.16 -24.87
N ARG A 200 14.36 -2.49 -24.91
CA ARG A 200 14.52 -3.23 -26.18
C ARG A 200 13.25 -3.20 -27.03
N ALA A 201 12.09 -3.37 -26.40
CA ALA A 201 10.81 -3.30 -27.10
C ALA A 201 10.56 -1.92 -27.73
N ASP A 202 11.04 -0.85 -27.08
CA ASP A 202 10.98 0.51 -27.61
C ASP A 202 11.89 0.67 -28.85
N ALA A 203 13.13 0.16 -28.78
CA ALA A 203 14.06 0.18 -29.91
C ALA A 203 13.57 -0.66 -31.10
N ASP A 204 13.01 -1.85 -30.84
CA ASP A 204 12.44 -2.71 -31.87
C ASP A 204 11.19 -2.06 -32.52
N ALA A 205 10.41 -1.28 -31.75
CA ALA A 205 9.26 -0.54 -32.25
C ALA A 205 9.65 0.68 -33.10
N GLU A 206 10.73 1.40 -32.73
CA GLU A 206 11.31 2.47 -33.54
C GLU A 206 11.91 1.90 -34.85
N GLU A 207 12.64 0.78 -34.80
CA GLU A 207 13.23 0.14 -35.99
C GLU A 207 12.16 -0.41 -36.96
N LEU A 208 11.04 -0.93 -36.45
CA LEU A 208 9.90 -1.33 -37.28
C LEU A 208 9.14 -0.15 -37.89
N GLY A 209 9.13 1.02 -37.23
CA GLY A 209 8.55 2.25 -37.78
C GLY A 209 9.38 2.86 -38.90
N GLU A 210 10.71 2.81 -38.81
CA GLU A 210 11.62 3.32 -39.86
C GLU A 210 11.62 2.46 -41.13
N LEU A 211 11.34 1.14 -41.03
CA LEU A 211 11.26 0.24 -42.18
C LEU A 211 9.98 0.40 -43.01
N ASP A 212 8.91 0.99 -42.46
CA ASP A 212 7.65 1.25 -43.19
C ASP A 212 7.69 2.56 -44.00
N GLU A 213 8.51 3.53 -43.59
CA GLU A 213 8.70 4.80 -44.33
C GLU A 213 9.69 4.67 -45.51
N GLY A 214 10.48 3.60 -45.58
CA GLY A 214 11.52 3.40 -46.61
C GLY A 214 11.07 2.71 -47.91
N VAL A 215 9.78 2.35 -48.07
CA VAL A 215 9.29 1.56 -49.24
C VAL A 215 8.37 2.38 -50.15
N ALA A 216 8.16 3.67 -49.89
CA ALA A 216 7.29 4.52 -50.68
C ALA A 216 8.07 5.61 -51.42
N GLU A 217 8.86 5.26 -52.44
CA GLU A 217 9.19 6.14 -53.58
C GLU A 217 10.01 5.36 -54.63
N ASP A 218 9.33 4.83 -55.65
CA ASP A 218 9.83 4.67 -57.03
C ASP A 218 8.66 4.21 -57.94
N GLU A 219 7.88 5.18 -58.42
CA GLU A 219 7.10 5.10 -59.68
C GLU A 219 7.29 6.39 -60.50
#